data_AF-A0A8S2Z9S6-F1
#
_entry.id   AF-A0A8S2Z9S6-F1
#
_cell.length_a   1.000
_cell.length_b   1.000
_cell.length_c   1.000
_cell.angle_alpha   90.00
_cell.angle_beta   90.00
_cell.angle_gamma   90.00
#
_symmetry.space_group_name_H-M   'P 1'
#
loop_
_entity.id
_entity.type
_entity.pdbx_description
1 polymer ?
#
loop_
_entity_poly.entity_id
_entity_poly.type
_entity_poly.pdbx_seq_one_letter_code
_entity_poly.pdbx_strand_id
1 'polypeptide(L)' 'MAEALTNYGPIFIGIDTDTKLFMFYKTGVLKIDNCPTRRQDMDHAMAVVGYGYDDAL' A
#
# COMPACT_ATOMS: atom_id res chain seq x y z
N MET A 1 -1.70 2.74 12.48
CA MET A 1 -1.54 3.52 11.23
C MET A 1 -2.73 4.42 10.96
N ALA A 2 -3.96 3.88 10.92
CA ALA A 2 -5.18 4.69 10.73
C ALA A 2 -5.29 5.89 11.69
N GLU A 3 -5.12 5.65 13.00
CA GLU A 3 -5.10 6.74 14.00
C GLU A 3 -4.06 7.81 13.69
N ALA A 4 -2.84 7.41 13.34
CA ALA A 4 -1.76 8.35 13.05
C ALA A 4 -2.02 9.15 11.77
N LEU A 5 -2.62 8.54 10.74
CA LEU A 5 -3.04 9.25 9.52
C LEU A 5 -4.07 10.33 9.83
N THR A 6 -5.08 10.00 10.65
CA THR A 6 -6.16 10.92 11.04
C THR A 6 -5.65 12.07 11.90
N ASN A 7 -4.75 11.80 12.83
CA ASN A 7 -4.31 12.78 13.82
C ASN A 7 -3.10 13.61 13.37
N TYR A 8 -2.25 13.07 12.50
CA TYR A 8 -0.95 13.67 12.16
C TYR A 8 -0.71 13.86 10.66
N GLY A 9 -1.56 13.32 9.79
CA GLY A 9 -1.44 13.45 8.34
C GLY A 9 -0.64 12.31 7.67
N PRO A 10 -0.14 12.50 6.44
CA PRO A 10 0.44 11.43 5.62
C PRO A 10 1.63 10.71 6.27
N ILE A 11 1.71 9.38 6.07
CA ILE A 11 2.77 8.53 6.62
C ILE A 11 3.52 7.86 5.47
N PHE A 12 4.86 7.93 5.50
CA PHE A 12 5.70 7.21 4.55
C PHE A 12 5.81 5.73 4.92
N ILE A 13 5.65 4.86 3.93
CA ILE A 13 5.82 3.42 4.03
C ILE A 13 6.78 2.95 2.95
N GLY A 14 7.38 1.78 3.14
CA GLY A 14 7.94 1.04 2.01
C GLY A 14 7.04 -0.15 1.67
N ILE A 15 7.13 -0.63 0.44
CA ILE A 15 6.44 -1.82 -0.05
C ILE A 15 7.34 -2.54 -1.05
N ASP A 16 7.02 -3.80 -1.35
CA ASP A 16 7.54 -4.49 -2.53
C ASP A 16 6.68 -4.17 -3.76
N THR A 17 7.33 -3.81 -4.86
CA THR A 17 6.68 -3.45 -6.13
C THR A 17 7.11 -4.34 -7.29
N ASP A 18 7.91 -5.39 -7.04
CA ASP A 18 8.41 -6.33 -8.06
C ASP A 18 7.36 -7.36 -8.49
N THR A 19 6.20 -6.86 -8.92
CA THR A 19 5.13 -7.67 -9.48
C THR A 19 4.42 -6.93 -10.60
N LYS A 20 4.13 -7.66 -11.68
CA LYS A 20 3.35 -7.15 -12.82
C LYS A 20 1.98 -6.63 -12.38
N LEU A 21 1.39 -7.21 -11.34
CA LEU A 21 0.11 -6.75 -10.79
C LEU A 21 0.20 -5.32 -10.25
N PHE A 22 1.32 -4.96 -9.62
CA PHE A 22 1.56 -3.60 -9.13
C PHE A 22 1.86 -2.65 -10.29
N MET A 23 2.78 -3.03 -11.19
CA MET A 23 3.20 -2.19 -12.32
C MET A 23 2.06 -1.81 -13.27
N PHE A 24 1.12 -2.72 -13.50
CA PHE A 24 -0.01 -2.51 -14.41
C PHE A 24 -1.34 -2.26 -13.67
N TYR A 25 -1.28 -1.99 -12.37
CA TYR A 25 -2.46 -1.64 -11.58
C TYR A 25 -3.13 -0.37 -12.15
N LYS A 26 -4.47 -0.36 -12.20
CA LYS A 26 -5.25 0.74 -12.79
C LYS A 26 -6.31 1.30 -11.83
N THR A 27 -7.09 0.44 -11.17
CA THR A 27 -8.21 0.84 -10.30
C THR A 27 -8.67 -0.32 -9.41
N GLY A 28 -9.46 -0.04 -8.37
CA GLY A 28 -9.99 -1.00 -7.38
C GLY A 28 -9.19 -1.03 -6.07
N VAL A 29 -9.22 -2.18 -5.38
CA VAL A 29 -8.33 -2.46 -4.24
C VAL A 29 -7.33 -3.52 -4.68
N LEU A 30 -6.06 -3.14 -4.82
CA LEU A 30 -4.99 -4.08 -5.18
C LEU A 30 -4.71 -5.04 -4.03
N LYS A 31 -4.87 -6.34 -4.28
CA LYS A 31 -4.45 -7.42 -3.37
C LYS A 31 -3.55 -8.38 -4.15
N ILE A 32 -2.34 -8.57 -3.65
CA ILE A 32 -1.36 -9.49 -4.21
C ILE A 32 -1.12 -10.59 -3.18
N ASP A 33 -1.47 -11.83 -3.54
CA ASP A 33 -1.19 -12.97 -2.69
C ASP A 33 0.32 -13.23 -2.62
N ASN A 34 0.82 -13.56 -1.42
CA ASN A 34 2.25 -13.80 -1.15
C ASN A 34 3.18 -12.60 -1.40
N CYS A 35 2.68 -11.37 -1.25
CA CYS A 35 3.54 -10.18 -1.21
C CYS A 35 4.57 -10.30 -0.05
N PRO A 36 5.89 -10.14 -0.32
CA PRO A 36 6.93 -10.16 0.72
C PRO A 36 6.67 -9.15 1.84
N THR A 37 6.94 -9.55 3.08
CA THR A 37 6.67 -8.72 4.27
C THR A 37 7.93 -8.36 5.06
N ARG A 38 9.10 -8.84 4.65
CA ARG A 38 10.35 -8.56 5.37
C ARG A 38 10.89 -7.20 4.91
N ARG A 39 11.50 -6.48 5.85
CA ARG A 39 11.99 -5.12 5.60
C ARG A 39 12.99 -5.03 4.43
N GLN A 40 13.83 -6.05 4.30
CA GLN A 40 14.85 -6.13 3.24
C GLN A 40 14.28 -6.37 1.85
N ASP A 41 13.03 -6.80 1.73
CA ASP A 41 12.37 -7.03 0.44
C ASP A 41 11.64 -5.77 -0.06
N MET A 42 11.51 -4.73 0.77
CA MET A 42 10.86 -3.48 0.40
C MET A 42 11.78 -2.68 -0.54
N ASP A 43 11.30 -2.39 -1.74
CA ASP A 43 12.08 -1.76 -2.82
C ASP A 43 11.57 -0.36 -3.22
N HIS A 44 10.39 0.02 -2.73
CA HIS A 44 9.74 1.26 -3.11
C HIS A 44 9.16 2.00 -1.91
N ALA A 45 9.30 3.33 -1.88
CA ALA A 45 8.74 4.19 -0.84
C ALA A 45 7.50 4.93 -1.35
N MET A 46 6.44 4.93 -0.55
CA MET A 46 5.16 5.58 -0.85
C MET A 46 4.62 6.36 0.34
N ALA A 47 3.64 7.24 0.08
CA ALA A 47 2.90 7.95 1.12
C ALA A 47 1.48 7.39 1.22
N VAL A 48 1.10 6.95 2.42
CA VAL A 48 -0.30 6.68 2.75
C VAL A 48 -0.94 8.01 3.13
N VAL A 49 -2.00 8.39 2.43
CA VAL A 49 -2.68 9.69 2.60
C VAL A 49 -4.07 9.59 3.24
N GLY A 50 -4.57 8.38 3.45
CA GLY A 50 -5.89 8.13 4.01
C GLY A 50 -6.23 6.64 4.03
N TYR A 51 -7.44 6.31 4.48
CA TYR A 51 -7.96 4.94 4.51
C TYR A 51 -9.49 4.97 4.37
N GLY A 52 -10.05 3.85 3.94
CA GLY A 52 -11.49 3.66 3.73
C GLY A 52 -11.77 2.22 3.31
N TYR A 53 -13.00 1.96 2.90
CA TYR A 53 -13.42 0.69 2.30
C TYR A 53 -13.98 0.98 0.90
N ASP A 54 -13.81 0.02 -0.01
CA ASP A 54 -14.43 0.04 -1.32
C ASP A 54 -15.65 -0.89 -1.26
N ASP A 55 -16.85 -0.31 -1.32
CA ASP A 55 -18.13 -1.04 -1.25
C ASP A 55 -18.39 -1.95 -2.47
N ALA A 56 -17.56 -1.86 -3.51
CA ALA A 56 -17.67 -2.69 -4.71
C ALA A 56 -17.01 -4.08 -4.57
N LEU A 57 -16.46 -4.42 -3.41
CA LEU A 57 -15.81 -5.70 -3.07
C LEU A 57 -16.55 -6.44 -1.95
#